data_AF-A0AAE0Q6Q8-F1
#
_entry.id   AF-A0AAE0Q6Q8-F1
#
_cell.length_a   1.000
_cell.length_b   1.000
_cell.length_c   1.000
_cell.angle_alpha   90.00
_cell.angle_beta   90.00
_cell.angle_gamma   90.00
#
_symmetry.space_group_name_H-M   'P 1'
#
loop_
_entity.id
_entity.type
_entity.pdbx_description
1 polymer ?
#
loop_
_entity_poly.entity_id
_entity_poly.type
_entity_poly.pdbx_seq_one_letter_code
_entity_poly.pdbx_strand_id
1 'polypeptide(L)'
;MKVLDPDEEKAKQDPAYHLNSTNLETRETLAELYKEYKGDELLASTMKEPKAKKTDKFNAAHYSTGRVSASFTSTAMTPATAHEADAIADDEVRYQYVKKKAYVRLHTNKGDLNLELYCDKVPKAGENFIKLCKKGYYDGTVFHRSIRNFMIQGGDPTGTGTGGESYWGKPFKDEFKPNLSHTGRGVLSMANSGPNTNKSQFFITFRSCTYLDRKHTIFGRVVGGFETLTAMENVESDPKTDKPKTEIKLISTTVFVDPYEEADAQIAAEREKEAQKQEEERAQTSASISKAKAEQEPKTYRAGVGKYINMAATKRSATDEDSKPSSSDTAAKKPKGRMGFGDFSSW
;
A
#
# COMPACT_ATOMS: atom_id res chain seq x y z
N MET A 1 48.64 -4.35 -29.77
CA MET A 1 47.93 -3.35 -28.94
C MET A 1 47.80 -2.10 -29.77
N LYS A 2 46.58 -1.64 -30.10
CA LYS A 2 46.40 -0.29 -30.67
C LYS A 2 46.58 0.69 -29.51
N VAL A 3 47.59 1.54 -29.60
CA VAL A 3 47.73 2.70 -28.71
C VAL A 3 46.57 3.62 -29.06
N LEU A 4 45.63 3.80 -28.13
CA LEU A 4 44.55 4.77 -28.29
C LEU A 4 45.15 6.16 -28.04
N ASP A 5 44.90 7.10 -28.94
CA ASP A 5 45.37 8.46 -28.80
C ASP A 5 44.71 9.12 -27.57
N PRO A 6 45.47 9.80 -26.70
CA PRO A 6 44.97 10.35 -25.44
C PRO A 6 43.87 11.40 -25.63
N ASP A 7 43.76 11.99 -26.82
CA ASP A 7 42.71 12.94 -27.16
C ASP A 7 41.37 12.26 -27.51
N GLU A 8 41.39 11.04 -28.05
CA GLU A 8 40.16 10.26 -28.28
C GLU A 8 39.56 9.75 -26.96
N GLU A 9 40.41 9.45 -25.97
CA GLU A 9 39.95 9.06 -24.63
C GLU A 9 39.29 10.23 -23.89
N LYS A 10 39.82 11.45 -24.04
CA LYS A 10 39.22 12.67 -23.48
C LYS A 10 37.90 13.02 -24.15
N ALA A 11 37.81 12.92 -25.48
CA ALA A 11 36.58 13.17 -26.21
C ALA A 11 35.46 12.16 -25.87
N LYS A 12 35.82 10.94 -25.47
CA LYS A 12 34.87 9.94 -24.96
C LYS A 12 34.37 10.21 -23.54
N GLN A 13 35.20 10.82 -22.69
CA GLN A 13 34.83 11.11 -21.30
C GLN A 13 34.04 12.42 -21.17
N ASP A 14 34.38 13.43 -21.98
CA ASP A 14 33.72 14.73 -21.93
C ASP A 14 32.81 14.94 -23.16
N PRO A 15 31.48 14.84 -23.02
CA PRO A 15 30.55 15.12 -24.12
C PRO A 15 30.59 16.59 -24.59
N ALA A 16 31.23 17.47 -23.80
CA ALA A 16 31.47 18.88 -24.11
C ALA A 16 32.78 19.16 -24.85
N TYR A 17 33.61 18.15 -25.13
CA TYR A 17 34.96 18.36 -25.66
C TYR A 17 34.96 19.05 -27.04
N HIS A 18 34.03 18.67 -27.93
CA HIS A 18 33.87 19.30 -29.25
C HIS A 18 33.03 20.58 -29.24
N LEU A 19 32.44 20.94 -28.10
CA LEU A 19 31.71 22.21 -27.91
C LEU A 19 32.66 23.38 -27.60
N ASN A 20 33.91 23.10 -27.23
CA ASN A 20 34.92 24.13 -26.98
C ASN A 20 35.56 24.68 -28.27
N SER A 21 35.36 24.00 -29.41
CA SER A 21 35.87 24.42 -30.72
C SER A 21 34.84 25.15 -31.58
N THR A 22 33.65 25.46 -31.04
CA THR A 22 32.57 26.11 -31.79
C THR A 22 32.60 27.64 -31.64
N ASN A 23 31.91 28.32 -32.57
CA ASN A 23 31.83 29.78 -32.61
C ASN A 23 31.08 30.33 -31.39
N LEU A 24 31.38 31.56 -30.96
CA LEU A 24 30.88 32.09 -29.68
C LEU A 24 29.34 32.14 -29.60
N GLU A 25 28.69 32.52 -30.70
CA GLU A 25 27.22 32.61 -30.83
C GLU A 25 26.52 31.25 -30.73
N THR A 26 27.15 30.18 -31.22
CA THR A 26 26.55 28.83 -31.14
C THR A 26 26.68 28.26 -29.74
N ARG A 27 27.70 28.68 -28.99
CA ARG A 27 27.87 28.32 -27.58
C ARG A 27 26.84 29.00 -26.68
N GLU A 28 26.51 30.27 -26.95
CA GLU A 28 25.48 31.02 -26.21
C GLU A 28 24.08 30.46 -26.45
N THR A 29 23.72 30.21 -27.71
CA THR A 29 22.41 29.62 -28.07
C THR A 29 22.22 28.21 -27.49
N LEU A 30 23.27 27.38 -27.47
CA LEU A 30 23.21 26.07 -26.81
C LEU A 30 23.08 26.19 -25.28
N ALA A 31 23.77 27.16 -24.66
CA ALA A 31 23.65 27.39 -23.22
C ALA A 31 22.24 27.85 -22.82
N GLU A 32 21.58 28.67 -23.62
CA GLU A 32 20.18 29.04 -23.43
C GLU A 32 19.24 27.84 -23.61
N LEU A 33 19.48 27.01 -24.64
CA LEU A 33 18.69 25.80 -24.86
C LEU A 33 18.76 24.81 -23.69
N TYR A 34 19.96 24.58 -23.14
CA TYR A 34 20.15 23.74 -21.95
C TYR A 34 19.50 24.32 -20.69
N LYS A 35 19.32 25.64 -20.61
CA LYS A 35 18.67 26.31 -19.49
C LYS A 35 17.14 26.21 -19.56
N GLU A 36 16.57 26.21 -20.76
CA GLU A 36 15.13 26.04 -20.99
C GLU A 36 14.69 24.57 -21.03
N TYR A 37 15.58 23.65 -21.43
CA TYR A 37 15.27 22.23 -21.56
C TYR A 37 15.17 21.52 -20.20
N LYS A 38 13.97 21.50 -19.63
CA LYS A 38 13.61 20.70 -18.43
C LYS A 38 13.46 19.19 -18.70
N GLY A 39 14.00 18.68 -19.82
CA GLY A 39 13.86 17.28 -20.19
C GLY A 39 14.52 16.33 -19.19
N ASP A 40 15.67 16.71 -18.64
CA ASP A 40 16.41 15.88 -17.67
C ASP A 40 15.70 15.81 -16.31
N GLU A 41 15.04 16.88 -15.86
CA GLU A 41 14.20 16.82 -14.65
C GLU A 41 12.95 15.96 -14.86
N LEU A 42 12.34 16.02 -16.04
CA LEU A 42 11.20 15.18 -16.41
C LEU A 42 11.62 13.71 -16.55
N LEU A 43 12.76 13.43 -17.17
CA LEU A 43 13.37 12.10 -17.23
C LEU A 43 13.74 11.58 -15.84
N ALA A 44 14.37 12.41 -14.99
CA ALA A 44 14.69 12.03 -13.63
C ALA A 44 13.43 11.79 -12.77
N SER A 45 12.36 12.55 -12.99
CA SER A 45 11.08 12.35 -12.29
C SER A 45 10.36 11.06 -12.73
N THR A 46 10.51 10.67 -13.99
CA THR A 46 9.94 9.43 -14.55
C THR A 46 10.81 8.20 -14.28
N MET A 47 12.13 8.39 -14.14
CA MET A 47 13.11 7.36 -13.77
C MET A 47 13.27 7.17 -12.26
N LYS A 48 12.66 8.02 -11.43
CA LYS A 48 12.68 7.85 -9.98
C LYS A 48 11.94 6.56 -9.66
N GLU A 49 12.71 5.50 -9.41
CA GLU A 49 12.17 4.18 -9.10
C GLU A 49 11.12 4.31 -7.99
N PRO A 50 9.95 3.65 -8.13
CA PRO A 50 8.96 3.63 -7.07
C PRO A 50 9.66 3.10 -5.82
N LYS A 51 9.75 3.92 -4.77
CA LYS A 51 10.37 3.51 -3.50
C LYS A 51 9.70 2.21 -3.07
N ALA A 52 10.48 1.12 -3.03
CA ALA A 52 9.99 -0.16 -2.56
C ALA A 52 9.40 0.02 -1.15
N LYS A 53 8.10 -0.19 -1.00
CA LYS A 53 7.46 -0.20 0.31
C LYS A 53 8.01 -1.41 1.06
N LYS A 54 8.58 -1.18 2.24
CA LYS A 54 9.01 -2.28 3.11
C LYS A 54 7.78 -3.10 3.50
N THR A 55 7.81 -4.39 3.22
CA THR A 55 6.73 -5.31 3.54
C THR A 55 6.96 -5.88 4.93
N ASP A 56 5.99 -5.64 5.82
CA ASP A 56 5.88 -6.35 7.10
C ASP A 56 5.05 -7.62 6.89
N LYS A 57 5.07 -8.54 7.85
CA LYS A 57 4.27 -9.78 7.79
C LYS A 57 2.77 -9.50 7.68
N PHE A 58 2.31 -8.38 8.22
CA PHE A 58 0.93 -7.90 8.13
C PHE A 58 0.56 -7.28 6.78
N ASN A 59 1.57 -6.76 6.06
CA ASN A 59 1.36 -6.00 4.83
C ASN A 59 1.83 -6.76 3.58
N ALA A 60 2.32 -7.98 3.74
CA ALA A 60 2.74 -8.83 2.63
C ALA A 60 1.51 -9.35 1.86
N ALA A 61 1.38 -8.94 0.61
CA ALA A 61 0.34 -9.43 -0.28
C ALA A 61 0.58 -10.90 -0.65
N HIS A 62 -0.50 -11.61 -0.97
CA HIS A 62 -0.44 -12.96 -1.53
C HIS A 62 0.14 -13.00 -2.96
N TYR A 63 0.31 -11.84 -3.60
CA TYR A 63 0.88 -11.68 -4.93
C TYR A 63 2.25 -11.00 -4.87
N SER A 64 3.12 -11.30 -5.83
CA SER A 64 4.47 -10.71 -5.91
C SER A 64 4.46 -9.36 -6.60
N THR A 65 5.50 -8.55 -6.38
CA THR A 65 5.73 -7.27 -7.07
C THR A 65 5.89 -7.38 -8.60
N GLY A 66 5.99 -8.61 -9.14
CA GLY A 66 6.16 -8.85 -10.58
C GLY A 66 7.54 -8.45 -11.12
N ARG A 67 8.44 -7.95 -10.26
CA ARG A 67 9.76 -7.44 -10.65
C ARG A 67 10.66 -8.51 -11.25
N VAL A 68 10.60 -9.73 -10.70
CA VAL A 68 11.32 -10.91 -11.24
C VAL A 68 10.85 -11.21 -12.67
N SER A 69 9.54 -11.34 -12.87
CA SER A 69 8.94 -11.61 -14.19
C SER A 69 9.24 -10.50 -15.18
N ALA A 70 9.12 -9.24 -14.78
CA ALA A 70 9.37 -8.09 -15.64
C ALA A 70 10.87 -7.96 -16.01
N SER A 71 11.77 -8.28 -15.07
CA SER A 71 13.22 -8.32 -15.34
C SER A 71 13.63 -9.50 -16.24
N PHE A 72 12.88 -10.61 -16.18
CA PHE A 72 13.10 -11.74 -17.08
C PHE A 72 12.71 -11.42 -18.52
N THR A 73 11.64 -10.64 -18.71
CA THR A 73 11.11 -10.31 -20.05
C THR A 73 11.67 -9.02 -20.65
N SER A 74 12.32 -8.16 -19.87
CA SER A 74 12.79 -6.84 -20.32
C SER A 74 14.31 -6.72 -20.29
N THR A 75 14.90 -6.23 -21.38
CA THR A 75 16.35 -5.94 -21.47
C THR A 75 16.74 -4.62 -20.82
N ALA A 76 15.76 -3.78 -20.45
CA ALA A 76 15.98 -2.46 -19.87
C ALA A 76 15.98 -2.44 -18.33
N MET A 77 15.60 -3.55 -17.68
CA MET A 77 15.51 -3.62 -16.22
C MET A 77 16.65 -4.44 -15.61
N THR A 78 17.05 -4.10 -14.39
CA THR A 78 18.03 -4.88 -13.63
C THR A 78 17.48 -6.29 -13.37
N PRO A 79 18.27 -7.36 -13.59
CA PRO A 79 17.83 -8.71 -13.31
C PRO A 79 17.53 -8.86 -11.81
N ALA A 80 16.30 -9.24 -11.48
CA ALA A 80 15.84 -9.49 -10.13
C ALA A 80 15.64 -11.00 -9.94
N THR A 81 16.33 -11.60 -8.96
CA THR A 81 16.29 -13.05 -8.70
C THR A 81 15.44 -13.43 -7.49
N ALA A 82 15.06 -12.44 -6.66
CA ALA A 82 14.26 -12.66 -5.46
C ALA A 82 12.80 -12.25 -5.69
N HIS A 83 11.88 -13.18 -5.44
CA HIS A 83 10.45 -12.89 -5.41
C HIS A 83 10.11 -12.18 -4.10
N GLU A 84 9.77 -10.89 -4.20
CA GLU A 84 9.25 -10.11 -3.08
C GLU A 84 7.73 -10.05 -3.19
N ALA A 85 7.04 -10.33 -2.08
CA ALA A 85 5.60 -10.07 -1.95
C ALA A 85 5.36 -8.57 -2.13
N ASP A 86 4.31 -8.18 -2.83
CA ASP A 86 3.94 -6.77 -2.92
C ASP A 86 3.42 -6.27 -1.57
N ALA A 87 3.46 -4.97 -1.34
CA ALA A 87 2.89 -4.36 -0.15
C ALA A 87 1.41 -4.08 -0.37
N ILE A 88 0.54 -4.66 0.46
CA ILE A 88 -0.84 -4.21 0.58
C ILE A 88 -0.82 -2.71 0.99
N ALA A 89 -1.87 -1.97 0.69
CA ALA A 89 -1.97 -0.61 1.20
C ALA A 89 -2.17 -0.67 2.73
N ASP A 90 -1.41 0.10 3.50
CA ASP A 90 -1.53 0.16 4.97
C ASP A 90 -2.98 0.42 5.43
N ASP A 91 -3.74 1.21 4.65
CA ASP A 91 -5.16 1.48 4.88
C ASP A 91 -6.01 0.20 4.83
N GLU A 92 -5.75 -0.73 3.90
CA GLU A 92 -6.52 -1.97 3.77
C GLU A 92 -6.25 -2.94 4.91
N VAL A 93 -4.99 -2.99 5.37
CA VAL A 93 -4.61 -3.75 6.58
C VAL A 93 -5.31 -3.15 7.80
N ARG A 94 -5.27 -1.82 7.96
CA ARG A 94 -5.93 -1.11 9.05
C ARG A 94 -7.42 -1.43 9.13
N TYR A 95 -8.11 -1.42 7.99
CA TYR A 95 -9.54 -1.67 7.93
C TYR A 95 -9.96 -3.08 8.32
N GLN A 96 -9.06 -4.08 8.27
CA GLN A 96 -9.37 -5.44 8.75
C GLN A 96 -9.51 -5.52 10.27
N TYR A 97 -8.86 -4.61 11.00
CA TYR A 97 -8.89 -4.57 12.47
C TYR A 97 -10.07 -3.74 13.01
N VAL A 98 -10.69 -2.92 12.17
CA VAL A 98 -11.85 -2.10 12.55
C VAL A 98 -13.11 -2.99 12.56
N LYS A 99 -13.43 -3.53 13.74
CA LYS A 99 -14.60 -4.40 13.98
C LYS A 99 -15.67 -3.76 14.87
N LYS A 100 -15.43 -2.53 15.32
CA LYS A 100 -16.34 -1.79 16.19
C LYS A 100 -17.04 -0.70 15.38
N LYS A 101 -18.31 -0.50 15.70
CA LYS A 101 -19.10 0.63 15.20
C LYS A 101 -18.69 1.92 15.89
N ALA A 102 -18.76 3.02 15.16
CA ALA A 102 -18.52 4.35 15.71
C ALA A 102 -19.84 5.07 16.02
N TYR A 103 -19.79 6.00 16.96
CA TYR A 103 -20.93 6.86 17.31
C TYR A 103 -20.52 8.33 17.25
N VAL A 104 -21.32 9.13 16.55
CA VAL A 104 -21.09 10.56 16.38
C VAL A 104 -22.38 11.31 16.69
N ARG A 105 -22.28 12.39 17.46
CA ARG A 105 -23.37 13.35 17.67
C ARG A 105 -23.14 14.59 16.84
N LEU A 106 -24.18 14.96 16.10
CA LEU A 106 -24.29 16.18 15.33
C LEU A 106 -25.11 17.17 16.15
N HIS A 107 -24.50 18.27 16.57
CA HIS A 107 -25.20 19.36 17.23
C HIS A 107 -25.72 20.31 16.16
N THR A 108 -27.04 20.36 15.96
CA THR A 108 -27.66 21.25 14.98
C THR A 108 -28.46 22.35 15.68
N ASN A 109 -28.80 23.42 14.96
CA ASN A 109 -29.68 24.46 15.48
C ASN A 109 -31.12 23.99 15.78
N LYS A 110 -31.51 22.80 15.30
CA LYS A 110 -32.82 22.20 15.57
C LYS A 110 -32.79 21.14 16.68
N GLY A 111 -31.61 20.82 17.20
CA GLY A 111 -31.40 19.79 18.21
C GLY A 111 -30.24 18.86 17.88
N ASP A 112 -30.08 17.82 18.69
CA ASP A 112 -29.01 16.85 18.54
C ASP A 112 -29.45 15.66 17.68
N LEU A 113 -28.53 15.14 16.86
CA LEU A 113 -28.70 13.92 16.08
C LEU A 113 -27.59 12.93 16.43
N ASN A 114 -27.97 11.74 16.88
CA ASN A 114 -27.02 10.67 17.18
C ASN A 114 -26.95 9.71 15.99
N LEU A 115 -25.73 9.50 15.50
CA LEU A 115 -25.42 8.65 14.36
C LEU A 115 -24.62 7.42 14.80
N GLU A 116 -24.98 6.27 14.27
CA GLU A 116 -24.22 5.02 14.32
C GLU A 116 -23.58 4.80 12.96
N LEU A 117 -22.26 4.62 12.90
CA LEU A 117 -21.51 4.40 11.67
C LEU A 117 -21.06 2.94 11.55
N TYR A 118 -21.14 2.41 10.34
CA TYR A 118 -20.79 1.03 10.01
C TYR A 118 -19.33 0.90 9.56
N CYS A 119 -18.40 1.26 10.44
CA CYS A 119 -16.96 1.24 10.15
C CYS A 119 -16.44 -0.13 9.66
N ASP A 120 -17.00 -1.23 10.16
CA ASP A 120 -16.60 -2.60 9.75
C ASP A 120 -16.93 -2.91 8.28
N LYS A 121 -18.05 -2.37 7.79
CA LYS A 121 -18.55 -2.65 6.45
C LYS A 121 -18.03 -1.63 5.44
N VAL A 122 -17.86 -0.39 5.88
CA VAL A 122 -17.68 0.79 5.03
C VAL A 122 -16.53 1.62 5.62
N PRO A 123 -15.33 1.03 5.70
CA PRO A 123 -14.27 1.56 6.53
C PRO A 123 -13.72 2.87 5.99
N LYS A 124 -13.67 3.05 4.67
CA LYS A 124 -13.12 4.27 4.07
C LYS A 124 -14.08 5.44 4.21
N ALA A 125 -15.38 5.21 3.99
CA ALA A 125 -16.39 6.24 4.21
C ALA A 125 -16.51 6.64 5.69
N GLY A 126 -16.49 5.65 6.60
CA GLY A 126 -16.52 5.89 8.04
C GLY A 126 -15.31 6.67 8.54
N GLU A 127 -14.11 6.32 8.09
CA GLU A 127 -12.88 7.01 8.48
C GLU A 127 -12.88 8.46 7.99
N ASN A 128 -13.26 8.68 6.73
CA ASN A 128 -13.39 10.02 6.17
C ASN A 128 -14.31 10.89 7.01
N PHE A 129 -15.49 10.38 7.36
CA PHE A 129 -16.47 11.12 8.15
C PHE A 129 -15.93 11.45 9.55
N ILE A 130 -15.37 10.47 10.27
CA ILE A 130 -14.84 10.68 11.62
C ILE A 130 -13.67 11.67 11.62
N LYS A 131 -12.74 11.56 10.67
CA LYS A 131 -11.61 12.49 10.57
C LYS A 131 -12.05 13.92 10.25
N LEU A 132 -13.06 14.08 9.38
CA LEU A 132 -13.64 15.40 9.09
C LEU A 132 -14.36 15.98 10.31
N CYS A 133 -15.09 15.16 11.08
CA CYS A 133 -15.68 15.56 12.36
C CYS A 133 -14.61 16.01 13.37
N LYS A 134 -13.54 15.23 13.55
CA LYS A 134 -12.45 15.57 14.48
C LYS A 134 -11.70 16.86 14.10
N LYS A 135 -11.61 17.16 12.80
CA LYS A 135 -11.02 18.40 12.30
C LYS A 135 -11.95 19.62 12.50
N GLY A 136 -13.21 19.43 12.88
CA GLY A 136 -14.22 20.49 12.91
C GLY A 136 -14.61 20.95 11.51
N TYR A 137 -14.42 20.12 10.48
CA TYR A 137 -14.70 20.49 9.08
C TYR A 137 -16.17 20.80 8.83
N TYR A 138 -17.05 20.15 9.59
CA TYR A 138 -18.49 20.33 9.45
C TYR A 138 -19.07 21.44 10.35
N ASP A 139 -18.24 22.10 11.15
CA ASP A 139 -18.69 23.14 12.08
C ASP A 139 -19.13 24.38 11.30
N GLY A 140 -20.34 24.85 11.57
CA GLY A 140 -20.98 25.94 10.84
C GLY A 140 -21.55 25.57 9.47
N THR A 141 -21.46 24.31 9.03
CA THR A 141 -21.95 23.91 7.71
C THR A 141 -23.48 23.88 7.64
N VAL A 142 -24.03 24.21 6.47
CA VAL A 142 -25.48 24.27 6.25
C VAL A 142 -26.00 23.03 5.54
N PHE A 143 -27.23 22.65 5.85
CA PHE A 143 -27.99 21.71 5.01
C PHE A 143 -28.56 22.48 3.83
N HIS A 144 -27.83 22.47 2.72
CA HIS A 144 -28.15 23.27 1.54
C HIS A 144 -29.28 22.67 0.68
N ARG A 145 -29.72 21.44 0.95
CA ARG A 145 -30.80 20.80 0.20
C ARG A 145 -31.65 19.93 1.10
N SER A 146 -32.96 20.16 1.11
CA SER A 146 -33.94 19.37 1.86
C SER A 146 -35.16 19.12 0.99
N ILE A 147 -35.47 17.84 0.78
CA ILE A 147 -36.66 17.41 0.04
C ILE A 147 -37.51 16.59 0.99
N ARG A 148 -38.70 17.11 1.30
CA ARG A 148 -39.65 16.48 2.21
C ARG A 148 -40.00 15.07 1.72
N ASN A 149 -40.11 14.12 2.65
CA ASN A 149 -40.34 12.70 2.38
C ASN A 149 -39.27 11.99 1.53
N PHE A 150 -38.15 12.65 1.22
CA PHE A 150 -37.06 12.06 0.48
C PHE A 150 -35.77 12.04 1.31
N MET A 151 -35.04 13.15 1.36
CA MET A 151 -33.76 13.24 2.07
C MET A 151 -33.38 14.69 2.37
N ILE A 152 -32.43 14.85 3.30
CA ILE A 152 -31.76 16.10 3.60
C ILE A 152 -30.26 15.92 3.39
N GLN A 153 -29.64 16.85 2.65
CA GLN A 153 -28.25 16.80 2.24
C GLN A 153 -27.46 17.97 2.84
N GLY A 154 -26.25 17.67 3.29
CA GLY A 154 -25.33 18.60 3.93
C GLY A 154 -23.87 18.17 3.75
N GLY A 155 -23.00 18.73 4.60
CA GLY A 155 -21.56 18.42 4.56
C GLY A 155 -20.78 19.16 3.47
N ASP A 156 -21.32 20.28 2.99
CA ASP A 156 -20.64 21.22 2.09
C ASP A 156 -20.29 22.53 2.83
N PRO A 157 -19.00 22.84 3.07
CA PRO A 157 -18.60 24.09 3.70
C PRO A 157 -18.91 25.34 2.88
N THR A 158 -18.99 25.24 1.55
CA THR A 158 -19.31 26.40 0.72
C THR A 158 -20.82 26.67 0.67
N GLY A 159 -21.65 25.70 1.06
CA GLY A 159 -23.12 25.80 1.01
C GLY A 159 -23.70 25.92 -0.41
N THR A 160 -22.89 25.68 -1.45
CA THR A 160 -23.28 25.79 -2.86
C THR A 160 -23.92 24.50 -3.37
N GLY A 161 -23.60 23.36 -2.75
CA GLY A 161 -24.05 22.02 -3.12
C GLY A 161 -23.08 21.26 -4.03
N THR A 162 -22.03 21.93 -4.52
CA THR A 162 -21.00 21.34 -5.40
C THR A 162 -19.62 21.23 -4.72
N GLY A 163 -19.48 21.85 -3.55
CA GLY A 163 -18.22 21.90 -2.81
C GLY A 163 -17.95 20.64 -2.00
N GLY A 164 -16.99 20.75 -1.09
CA GLY A 164 -16.57 19.67 -0.22
C GLY A 164 -15.38 18.88 -0.77
N GLU A 165 -14.52 18.46 0.16
CA GLU A 165 -13.32 17.67 -0.11
C GLU A 165 -13.25 16.50 0.88
N SER A 166 -12.69 15.37 0.45
CA SER A 166 -12.42 14.27 1.38
C SER A 166 -11.27 14.64 2.32
N TYR A 167 -11.10 13.89 3.40
CA TYR A 167 -9.94 14.03 4.28
C TYR A 167 -8.60 13.92 3.52
N TRP A 168 -8.54 13.10 2.48
CA TRP A 168 -7.34 12.88 1.66
C TRP A 168 -7.17 13.91 0.52
N GLY A 169 -8.09 14.87 0.37
CA GLY A 169 -8.12 15.84 -0.72
C GLY A 169 -8.54 15.27 -2.09
N LYS A 170 -8.56 13.94 -2.26
CA LYS A 170 -9.00 13.26 -3.49
C LYS A 170 -10.32 12.53 -3.29
N PRO A 171 -11.19 12.45 -4.30
CA PRO A 171 -12.39 11.61 -4.22
C PRO A 171 -12.03 10.15 -3.94
N PHE A 172 -12.89 9.43 -3.23
CA PHE A 172 -12.66 8.03 -2.86
C PHE A 172 -13.73 7.07 -3.38
N LYS A 173 -13.34 5.78 -3.45
CA LYS A 173 -14.14 4.68 -3.98
C LYS A 173 -15.48 4.50 -3.27
N ASP A 174 -16.48 4.04 -4.01
CA ASP A 174 -17.75 3.59 -3.44
C ASP A 174 -17.60 2.24 -2.74
N GLU A 175 -18.33 2.06 -1.64
CA GLU A 175 -18.29 0.85 -0.81
C GLU A 175 -19.71 0.28 -0.66
N PHE A 176 -20.15 -0.46 -1.67
CA PHE A 176 -21.48 -1.09 -1.65
C PHE A 176 -21.45 -2.46 -0.96
N LYS A 177 -22.40 -2.69 -0.07
CA LYS A 177 -22.60 -3.99 0.59
C LYS A 177 -24.04 -4.47 0.39
N PRO A 178 -24.26 -5.77 0.12
CA PRO A 178 -25.61 -6.31 -0.11
C PRO A 178 -26.52 -6.20 1.11
N ASN A 179 -25.93 -6.17 2.31
CA ASN A 179 -26.66 -6.08 3.58
C ASN A 179 -27.00 -4.63 3.98
N LEU A 180 -26.64 -3.64 3.17
CA LEU A 180 -26.94 -2.24 3.40
C LEU A 180 -27.82 -1.74 2.26
N SER A 181 -29.03 -1.35 2.60
CA SER A 181 -29.99 -0.72 1.68
C SER A 181 -30.58 0.52 2.33
N HIS A 182 -31.07 1.45 1.52
CA HIS A 182 -31.81 2.63 1.95
C HIS A 182 -33.23 2.23 2.35
N THR A 183 -33.36 1.28 3.28
CA THR A 183 -34.64 0.83 3.82
C THR A 183 -34.82 1.45 5.21
N GLY A 184 -35.94 2.14 5.40
CA GLY A 184 -36.26 2.83 6.64
C GLY A 184 -35.91 4.32 6.62
N ARG A 185 -36.23 4.98 7.72
CA ARG A 185 -35.94 6.40 7.97
C ARG A 185 -34.60 6.53 8.68
N GLY A 186 -33.84 7.56 8.34
CA GLY A 186 -32.59 7.90 9.01
C GLY A 186 -31.39 7.12 8.49
N VAL A 187 -31.42 6.57 7.28
CA VAL A 187 -30.22 5.99 6.66
C VAL A 187 -29.29 7.11 6.23
N LEU A 188 -28.00 6.99 6.59
CA LEU A 188 -26.95 7.96 6.31
C LEU A 188 -26.04 7.46 5.18
N SER A 189 -25.92 8.28 4.14
CA SER A 189 -25.22 7.91 2.90
C SER A 189 -24.40 9.06 2.32
N MET A 190 -23.34 8.72 1.58
CA MET A 190 -22.48 9.69 0.90
C MET A 190 -23.16 10.24 -0.36
N ALA A 191 -23.09 11.56 -0.56
CA ALA A 191 -23.45 12.17 -1.83
C ALA A 191 -22.27 12.07 -2.81
N ASN A 192 -22.57 11.82 -4.07
CA ASN A 192 -21.58 11.67 -5.13
C ASN A 192 -22.10 12.27 -6.45
N SER A 193 -21.20 12.45 -7.42
CA SER A 193 -21.51 12.96 -8.76
C SER A 193 -21.26 11.91 -9.85
N GLY A 194 -21.25 10.63 -9.46
CA GLY A 194 -20.89 9.50 -10.30
C GLY A 194 -20.09 8.44 -9.51
N PRO A 195 -19.76 7.31 -10.15
CA PRO A 195 -19.04 6.23 -9.49
C PRO A 195 -17.67 6.69 -8.94
N ASN A 196 -17.36 6.31 -7.70
CA ASN A 196 -16.10 6.58 -7.00
C ASN A 196 -15.75 8.07 -6.80
N THR A 197 -16.76 8.93 -6.68
CA THR A 197 -16.58 10.39 -6.51
C THR A 197 -16.96 10.90 -5.11
N ASN A 198 -16.85 10.06 -4.08
CA ASN A 198 -17.21 10.47 -2.72
C ASN A 198 -16.24 11.52 -2.17
N LYS A 199 -16.78 12.56 -1.51
CA LYS A 199 -16.01 13.67 -0.89
C LYS A 199 -16.41 13.84 0.58
N SER A 200 -16.87 15.02 1.00
CA SER A 200 -17.38 15.28 2.36
C SER A 200 -18.91 15.28 2.46
N GLN A 201 -19.61 15.47 1.35
CA GLN A 201 -21.06 15.64 1.36
C GLN A 201 -21.78 14.33 1.70
N PHE A 202 -22.83 14.44 2.51
CA PHE A 202 -23.65 13.31 2.93
C PHE A 202 -25.12 13.72 2.97
N PHE A 203 -26.00 12.73 2.97
CA PHE A 203 -27.42 12.94 3.15
C PHE A 203 -28.03 11.92 4.12
N ILE A 204 -29.12 12.34 4.75
CA ILE A 204 -29.94 11.51 5.63
C ILE A 204 -31.30 11.33 4.98
N THR A 205 -31.75 10.09 4.86
CA THR A 205 -33.05 9.76 4.25
C THR A 205 -34.20 9.95 5.24
N PHE A 206 -35.34 10.46 4.76
CA PHE A 206 -36.57 10.57 5.53
C PHE A 206 -37.49 9.35 5.37
N ARG A 207 -37.33 8.61 4.26
CA ARG A 207 -38.11 7.42 3.90
C ARG A 207 -37.18 6.40 3.23
N SER A 208 -37.63 5.14 3.18
CA SER A 208 -37.02 4.12 2.32
C SER A 208 -36.91 4.60 0.86
N CYS A 209 -35.72 4.52 0.29
CA CYS A 209 -35.40 4.97 -1.07
C CYS A 209 -34.52 3.93 -1.78
N THR A 210 -35.09 2.77 -2.08
CA THR A 210 -34.38 1.61 -2.67
C THR A 210 -33.72 1.91 -4.03
N TYR A 211 -34.17 2.94 -4.75
CA TYR A 211 -33.56 3.34 -6.03
C TYR A 211 -32.17 4.00 -5.89
N LEU A 212 -31.78 4.37 -4.66
CA LEU A 212 -30.44 4.87 -4.32
C LEU A 212 -29.46 3.75 -3.97
N ASP A 213 -29.96 2.51 -3.82
CA ASP A 213 -29.13 1.35 -3.52
C ASP A 213 -28.11 1.12 -4.65
N ARG A 214 -26.88 0.80 -4.26
CA ARG A 214 -25.72 0.63 -5.17
C ARG A 214 -25.35 1.88 -6.00
N LYS A 215 -25.93 3.04 -5.69
CA LYS A 215 -25.51 4.34 -6.25
C LYS A 215 -24.79 5.18 -5.21
N HIS A 216 -25.25 5.15 -3.98
CA HIS A 216 -24.67 5.89 -2.87
C HIS A 216 -24.16 4.93 -1.80
N THR A 217 -22.98 5.24 -1.26
CA THR A 217 -22.36 4.45 -0.20
C THR A 217 -23.07 4.75 1.11
N ILE A 218 -23.81 3.77 1.63
CA ILE A 218 -24.45 3.84 2.95
C ILE A 218 -23.37 3.57 3.99
N PHE A 219 -23.12 4.51 4.90
CA PHE A 219 -22.06 4.36 5.90
C PHE A 219 -22.57 4.46 7.35
N GLY A 220 -23.86 4.71 7.56
CA GLY A 220 -24.43 4.70 8.91
C GLY A 220 -25.95 4.82 8.95
N ARG A 221 -26.47 5.06 10.16
CA ARG A 221 -27.87 5.39 10.42
C ARG A 221 -28.03 6.31 11.62
N VAL A 222 -29.15 7.02 11.67
CA VAL A 222 -29.60 7.76 12.85
C VAL A 222 -30.12 6.75 13.88
N VAL A 223 -29.64 6.87 15.12
CA VAL A 223 -30.07 6.04 16.26
C VAL A 223 -30.81 6.84 17.32
N GLY A 224 -30.66 8.16 17.33
CA GLY A 224 -31.35 9.05 18.27
C GLY A 224 -31.49 10.45 17.70
N GLY A 225 -32.45 11.22 18.22
CA GLY A 225 -32.77 12.55 17.68
C GLY A 225 -33.74 12.50 16.49
N PHE A 226 -34.62 11.49 16.41
CA PHE A 226 -35.64 11.42 15.36
C PHE A 226 -36.62 12.62 15.40
N GLU A 227 -36.80 13.23 16.57
CA GLU A 227 -37.54 14.48 16.75
C GLU A 227 -36.87 15.62 15.99
N THR A 228 -35.55 15.79 16.15
CA THR A 228 -34.73 16.73 15.37
C THR A 228 -34.85 16.47 13.88
N LEU A 229 -34.76 15.21 13.45
CA LEU A 229 -34.89 14.85 12.02
C LEU A 229 -36.27 15.23 11.47
N THR A 230 -37.32 15.06 12.27
CA THR A 230 -38.69 15.45 11.91
C THR A 230 -38.86 16.97 11.90
N ALA A 231 -38.26 17.67 12.84
CA ALA A 231 -38.23 19.13 12.87
C ALA A 231 -37.50 19.71 11.63
N MET A 232 -36.41 19.07 11.19
CA MET A 232 -35.69 19.42 9.96
C MET A 232 -36.53 19.15 8.70
N GLU A 233 -37.27 18.04 8.66
CA GLU A 233 -38.17 17.70 7.53
C GLU A 233 -39.36 18.66 7.41
N ASN A 234 -39.87 19.17 8.54
CA ASN A 234 -40.99 20.11 8.56
C ASN A 234 -40.62 21.52 8.13
N VAL A 235 -39.33 21.82 7.93
CA VAL A 235 -38.89 23.12 7.40
C VAL A 235 -39.28 23.21 5.92
N GLU A 236 -40.07 24.22 5.60
CA GLU A 236 -40.43 24.52 4.21
C GLU A 236 -39.17 24.79 3.38
N SER A 237 -39.08 24.12 2.23
CA SER A 237 -37.98 24.27 1.28
C SER A 237 -38.47 24.97 0.02
N ASP A 238 -37.58 25.72 -0.62
CA ASP A 238 -37.87 26.41 -1.87
C ASP A 238 -38.10 25.39 -3.00
N PRO A 239 -39.21 25.46 -3.75
CA PRO A 239 -39.55 24.44 -4.76
C PRO A 239 -38.65 24.46 -6.01
N LYS A 240 -37.85 25.52 -6.23
CA LYS A 240 -36.93 25.62 -7.37
C LYS A 240 -35.50 25.22 -7.02
N THR A 241 -35.07 25.48 -5.79
CA THR A 241 -33.68 25.26 -5.36
C THR A 241 -33.52 24.16 -4.32
N ASP A 242 -34.62 23.61 -3.82
CA ASP A 242 -34.68 22.64 -2.73
C ASP A 242 -33.98 23.14 -1.44
N LYS A 243 -33.71 24.44 -1.34
CA LYS A 243 -33.03 25.05 -0.19
C LYS A 243 -34.03 25.29 0.95
N PRO A 244 -33.72 24.90 2.20
CA PRO A 244 -34.57 25.22 3.35
C PRO A 244 -34.75 26.74 3.50
N LYS A 245 -35.99 27.22 3.67
CA LYS A 245 -36.26 28.65 3.93
C LYS A 245 -35.69 29.09 5.28
N THR A 246 -35.81 28.21 6.28
CA THR A 246 -35.12 28.40 7.55
C THR A 246 -33.79 27.68 7.48
N GLU A 247 -32.70 28.42 7.63
CA GLU A 247 -31.36 27.86 7.57
C GLU A 247 -31.17 26.80 8.67
N ILE A 248 -30.78 25.59 8.28
CA ILE A 248 -30.44 24.51 9.21
C ILE A 248 -28.92 24.38 9.20
N LYS A 249 -28.30 24.61 10.36
CA LYS A 249 -26.85 24.60 10.54
C LYS A 249 -26.43 23.46 11.43
N LEU A 250 -25.31 22.84 11.08
CA LEU A 250 -24.54 22.03 11.99
C LEU A 250 -23.60 22.96 12.77
N ILE A 251 -23.79 23.03 14.08
CA ILE A 251 -23.02 23.90 14.98
C ILE A 251 -21.67 23.25 15.26
N SER A 252 -21.70 22.00 15.71
CA SER A 252 -20.50 21.23 16.03
C SER A 252 -20.74 19.73 15.89
N THR A 253 -19.65 18.98 15.84
CA THR A 253 -19.68 17.51 15.85
C THR A 253 -18.89 16.95 17.03
N THR A 254 -19.42 15.93 17.67
CA THR A 254 -18.75 15.24 18.79
C THR A 254 -18.68 13.75 18.48
N VAL A 255 -17.46 13.22 18.43
CA VAL A 255 -17.21 11.79 18.22
C VAL A 255 -17.15 11.12 19.59
N PHE A 256 -18.06 10.19 19.87
CA PHE A 256 -18.10 9.48 21.16
C PHE A 256 -17.21 8.24 21.16
N VAL A 257 -17.22 7.50 20.07
CA VAL A 257 -16.46 6.25 19.92
C VAL A 257 -15.74 6.32 18.60
N ASP A 258 -14.41 6.35 18.65
CA ASP A 258 -13.55 6.22 17.47
C ASP A 258 -12.89 4.83 17.44
N PRO A 259 -13.36 3.90 16.59
CA PRO A 259 -12.80 2.57 16.48
C PRO A 259 -11.44 2.55 15.75
N TYR A 260 -11.08 3.63 15.06
CA TYR A 260 -9.86 3.71 14.26
C TYR A 260 -8.63 4.04 15.08
N GLU A 261 -8.75 4.75 16.21
CA GLU A 261 -7.64 4.99 17.14
C GLU A 261 -7.24 3.71 17.87
N GLU A 262 -8.21 2.91 18.28
CA GLU A 262 -7.94 1.60 18.88
C GLU A 262 -7.26 0.65 17.88
N ALA A 263 -7.69 0.66 16.61
CA ALA A 263 -7.07 -0.13 15.56
C ALA A 263 -5.61 0.32 15.30
N ASP A 264 -5.36 1.63 15.25
CA ASP A 264 -3.99 2.17 15.09
C ASP A 264 -3.09 1.78 16.25
N ALA A 265 -3.58 1.90 17.48
CA ALA A 265 -2.83 1.52 18.67
C ALA A 265 -2.51 0.02 18.69
N GLN A 266 -3.47 -0.83 18.28
CA GLN A 266 -3.26 -2.28 18.17
C GLN A 266 -2.21 -2.63 17.11
N ILE A 267 -2.28 -2.03 15.92
CA ILE A 267 -1.33 -2.28 14.84
C ILE A 267 0.06 -1.78 15.23
N ALA A 268 0.17 -0.60 15.86
CA ALA A 268 1.44 -0.09 16.35
C ALA A 268 2.06 -1.04 17.38
N ALA A 269 1.28 -1.46 18.38
CA ALA A 269 1.76 -2.39 19.41
C ALA A 269 2.14 -3.78 18.84
N GLU A 270 1.43 -4.25 17.81
CA GLU A 270 1.74 -5.53 17.17
C GLU A 270 3.00 -5.44 16.29
N ARG A 271 3.17 -4.33 15.56
CA ARG A 271 4.39 -4.02 14.79
C ARG A 271 5.62 -3.89 15.70
N GLU A 272 5.50 -3.24 16.85
CA GLU A 272 6.58 -3.15 17.83
C GLU A 272 6.98 -4.52 18.39
N LYS A 273 6.01 -5.36 18.75
CA LYS A 273 6.27 -6.74 19.21
C LYS A 273 6.92 -7.59 18.13
N GLU A 274 6.51 -7.43 16.88
CA GLU A 274 7.11 -8.18 15.78
C GLU A 274 8.54 -7.70 15.49
N ALA A 275 8.80 -6.39 15.52
CA ALA A 275 10.15 -5.85 15.38
C ALA A 275 11.09 -6.40 16.46
N GLN A 276 10.64 -6.45 17.71
CA GLN A 276 11.41 -7.04 18.81
C GLN A 276 11.70 -8.53 18.58
N LYS A 277 10.69 -9.32 18.17
CA LYS A 277 10.89 -10.74 17.85
C LYS A 277 11.86 -10.95 16.69
N GLN A 278 11.79 -10.13 15.64
CA GLN A 278 12.71 -10.22 14.51
C GLN A 278 14.14 -9.86 14.92
N GLU A 279 14.32 -8.86 15.78
CA GLU A 279 15.64 -8.54 16.34
C GLU A 279 16.19 -9.68 17.20
N GLU A 280 15.37 -10.30 18.04
CA GLU A 280 15.75 -11.47 18.84
C GLU A 280 16.09 -12.68 17.97
N GLU A 281 15.27 -13.02 16.97
CA GLU A 281 15.53 -14.11 16.03
C GLU A 281 16.80 -13.85 15.20
N ARG A 282 17.05 -12.59 14.81
CA ARG A 282 18.27 -12.19 14.09
C ARG A 282 19.51 -12.25 14.99
N ALA A 283 19.36 -11.92 16.28
CA ALA A 283 20.42 -12.10 17.27
C ALA A 283 20.72 -13.58 17.50
N GLN A 284 19.69 -14.44 17.56
CA GLN A 284 19.85 -15.88 17.73
C GLN A 284 20.45 -16.57 16.49
N THR A 285 20.02 -16.19 15.28
CA THR A 285 20.58 -16.72 14.03
C THR A 285 22.00 -16.24 13.78
N SER A 286 22.33 -14.98 14.07
CA SER A 286 23.73 -14.52 14.00
C SER A 286 24.62 -15.21 15.05
N ALA A 287 24.11 -15.47 16.26
CA ALA A 287 24.80 -16.25 17.28
C ALA A 287 24.98 -17.73 16.87
N SER A 288 24.00 -18.36 16.22
CA SER A 288 24.13 -19.75 15.75
C SER A 288 25.06 -19.87 14.53
N ILE A 289 25.03 -18.91 13.60
CA ILE A 289 25.94 -18.85 12.43
C ILE A 289 27.38 -18.63 12.88
N SER A 290 27.62 -17.74 13.84
CA SER A 290 28.97 -17.51 14.40
C SER A 290 29.49 -18.74 15.15
N LYS A 291 28.63 -19.45 15.88
CA LYS A 291 28.98 -20.73 16.53
C LYS A 291 29.29 -21.84 15.52
N ALA A 292 28.48 -21.98 14.47
CA ALA A 292 28.71 -22.94 13.39
C ALA A 292 29.99 -22.64 12.59
N LYS A 293 30.31 -21.35 12.40
CA LYS A 293 31.55 -20.90 11.75
C LYS A 293 32.79 -21.16 12.61
N ALA A 294 32.69 -21.04 13.93
CA ALA A 294 33.75 -21.42 14.87
C ALA A 294 33.96 -22.94 14.94
N GLU A 295 32.90 -23.73 14.78
CA GLU A 295 32.97 -25.20 14.77
C GLU A 295 33.50 -25.78 13.43
N GLN A 296 33.37 -25.02 12.34
CA GLN A 296 33.90 -25.32 11.00
C GLN A 296 35.27 -24.68 10.70
N GLU A 297 36.02 -24.22 11.71
CA GLU A 297 37.41 -23.85 11.47
C GLU A 297 38.21 -25.11 11.08
N PRO A 298 38.97 -25.08 9.96
CA PRO A 298 39.69 -26.26 9.49
C PRO A 298 40.72 -26.69 10.55
N LYS A 299 40.53 -27.89 11.11
CA LYS A 299 41.44 -28.46 12.12
C LYS A 299 42.87 -28.41 11.63
N THR A 300 43.72 -27.65 12.31
CA THR A 300 45.15 -27.56 12.01
C THR A 300 45.89 -28.64 12.78
N TYR A 301 46.71 -29.43 12.10
CA TYR A 301 47.43 -30.57 12.69
C TYR A 301 48.92 -30.25 12.97
N ARG A 302 49.47 -29.17 12.37
CA ARG A 302 50.86 -28.71 12.57
C ARG A 302 51.02 -27.20 12.37
N ALA A 303 52.08 -26.62 12.92
CA ALA A 303 52.54 -25.27 12.62
C ALA A 303 53.65 -25.29 11.54
N GLY A 304 53.36 -24.83 10.32
CA GLY A 304 54.31 -24.71 9.20
C GLY A 304 53.62 -24.84 7.83
N VAL A 305 54.35 -25.17 6.76
CA VAL A 305 53.73 -25.55 5.47
C VAL A 305 53.11 -26.96 5.62
N GLY A 306 51.86 -27.16 5.19
CA GLY A 306 51.15 -28.44 5.33
C GLY A 306 50.25 -28.58 6.58
N LYS A 307 49.81 -27.47 7.18
CA LYS A 307 49.01 -27.45 8.43
C LYS A 307 47.70 -28.26 8.38
N TYR A 308 47.13 -28.51 7.20
CA TYR A 308 45.83 -29.16 7.02
C TYR A 308 45.91 -30.63 6.58
N ILE A 309 47.12 -31.21 6.51
CA ILE A 309 47.32 -32.60 6.05
C ILE A 309 47.40 -33.54 7.26
N ASN A 310 46.50 -34.54 7.31
CA ASN A 310 46.50 -35.57 8.35
C ASN A 310 47.33 -36.81 7.94
N MET A 311 48.60 -36.85 8.35
CA MET A 311 49.55 -37.92 8.00
C MET A 311 49.19 -39.29 8.60
N ALA A 312 48.34 -39.35 9.64
CA ALA A 312 47.94 -40.61 10.27
C ALA A 312 46.96 -41.42 9.42
N ALA A 313 46.19 -40.77 8.53
CA ALA A 313 45.27 -41.43 7.62
C ALA A 313 45.96 -42.07 6.39
N THR A 314 47.22 -41.71 6.12
CA THR A 314 47.96 -42.12 4.92
C THR A 314 48.77 -43.41 5.10
N LYS A 315 48.86 -43.96 6.33
CA LYS A 315 49.43 -45.31 6.53
C LYS A 315 48.40 -46.38 6.17
N ARG A 316 48.21 -46.64 4.87
CA ARG A 316 47.77 -47.95 4.39
C ARG A 316 49.01 -48.76 4.02
N SER A 317 49.03 -49.99 4.49
CA SER A 317 50.06 -51.01 4.38
C SER A 317 50.62 -51.14 2.96
N ALA A 318 51.94 -51.00 2.84
CA ALA A 318 52.70 -51.42 1.68
C ALA A 318 53.03 -52.91 1.83
N THR A 319 52.49 -53.75 0.95
CA THR A 319 53.04 -55.06 0.58
C THR A 319 52.66 -55.37 -0.87
N ASP A 320 53.72 -55.46 -1.68
CA ASP A 320 53.96 -56.26 -2.89
C ASP A 320 53.39 -55.88 -4.27
N GLU A 321 54.35 -55.84 -5.20
CA GLU A 321 54.26 -55.75 -6.65
C GLU A 321 53.75 -57.06 -7.29
N ASP A 322 53.07 -57.02 -8.44
CA ASP A 322 53.66 -57.38 -9.74
C ASP A 322 52.63 -57.52 -10.91
N SER A 323 53.09 -57.07 -12.07
CA SER A 323 52.77 -57.35 -13.49
C SER A 323 51.57 -58.23 -14.00
N LYS A 324 50.66 -57.54 -14.72
CA LYS A 324 50.11 -57.83 -16.10
C LYS A 324 49.09 -59.01 -16.35
N PRO A 325 48.40 -59.08 -17.52
CA PRO A 325 46.91 -59.07 -17.60
C PRO A 325 46.27 -60.31 -18.27
N SER A 326 44.96 -60.57 -18.06
CA SER A 326 43.99 -61.06 -19.07
C SER A 326 42.71 -61.63 -18.44
N SER A 327 41.58 -61.30 -19.09
CA SER A 327 40.33 -62.06 -19.33
C SER A 327 39.51 -62.69 -18.18
N SER A 328 38.21 -62.33 -18.20
CA SER A 328 36.99 -63.12 -17.86
C SER A 328 37.03 -64.02 -16.61
N ASP A 329 36.16 -63.91 -15.61
CA ASP A 329 34.70 -63.92 -15.76
C ASP A 329 33.98 -63.48 -14.45
N THR A 330 32.74 -63.03 -14.64
CA THR A 330 31.57 -62.95 -13.75
C THR A 330 31.71 -63.04 -12.20
N ALA A 331 31.22 -62.01 -11.49
CA ALA A 331 29.90 -62.04 -10.81
C ALA A 331 29.75 -60.98 -9.68
N ALA A 332 28.60 -60.30 -9.73
CA ALA A 332 27.84 -59.65 -8.64
C ALA A 332 28.37 -58.37 -7.96
N LYS A 333 27.87 -57.20 -8.42
CA LYS A 333 27.63 -56.03 -7.56
C LYS A 333 26.24 -55.42 -7.81
N LYS A 334 25.50 -55.22 -6.71
CA LYS A 334 24.21 -54.52 -6.59
C LYS A 334 24.31 -53.06 -7.10
N PRO A 335 23.23 -52.48 -7.66
CA PRO A 335 23.30 -51.22 -8.39
C PRO A 335 23.29 -49.99 -7.45
N LYS A 336 24.15 -49.02 -7.79
CA LYS A 336 24.06 -47.63 -7.33
C LYS A 336 22.93 -46.93 -8.08
N GLY A 337 22.01 -46.31 -7.35
CA GLY A 337 20.99 -45.41 -7.89
C GLY A 337 21.65 -44.20 -8.55
N ARG A 338 21.52 -44.11 -9.87
CA ARG A 338 21.88 -42.96 -10.69
C ARG A 338 20.59 -42.13 -10.84
N MET A 339 20.55 -40.94 -10.23
CA MET A 339 19.46 -39.99 -10.42
C MET A 339 19.44 -39.56 -11.89
N GLY A 340 18.50 -40.12 -12.64
CA GLY A 340 18.24 -39.79 -14.03
C GLY A 340 17.27 -38.61 -14.12
N PHE A 341 17.63 -37.64 -14.95
CA PHE A 341 16.79 -36.53 -15.39
C PHE A 341 15.55 -37.11 -16.10
N GLY A 342 14.36 -36.79 -15.61
CA GLY A 342 13.09 -37.36 -16.05
C GLY A 342 12.69 -36.91 -17.46
N ASP A 343 12.14 -37.84 -18.21
CA ASP A 343 11.53 -37.66 -19.53
C ASP A 343 10.29 -36.75 -19.44
N PHE A 344 10.19 -35.78 -20.35
CA PHE A 344 9.16 -34.72 -20.41
C PHE A 344 8.12 -34.97 -21.53
N SER A 345 7.90 -36.22 -21.90
CA SER A 345 7.03 -36.60 -23.02
C SER A 345 5.52 -36.54 -22.75
N SER A 346 5.06 -35.85 -21.69
CA SER A 346 3.62 -35.65 -21.44
C SER A 346 3.27 -34.37 -20.68
N TRP A 347 3.83 -33.23 -21.09
CA TRP A 347 3.23 -31.92 -20.79
C TRP A 347 2.56 -31.33 -22.03
#